data_AF-A0A7V1UKY5-F1
#
_entry.id   AF-A0A7V1UKY5-F1
#
_cell.length_a   1.000
_cell.length_b   1.000
_cell.length_c   1.000
_cell.angle_alpha   90.00
_cell.angle_beta   90.00
_cell.angle_gamma   90.00
#
_symmetry.space_group_name_H-M   'P 1'
#
loop_
_entity.id
_entity.type
_entity.pdbx_description
1 polymer ?
#
loop_
_entity_poly.entity_id
_entity_poly.type
_entity_poly.pdbx_seq_one_letter_code
_entity_poly.pdbx_strand_id
1 'polypeptide(L)'
;MPAEPKSPSPDVVADANRLAATGADRETILVFLRDRGFNKIDSIKTIRDLYGLSMPEAKDLIDHSVAWSDRFDTDMQFREEARRAFHDLAESKDPSLPTFISDEQDKERGNQ
;
A
#
# COMPACT_ATOMS: atom_id res chain seq x y z
N MET A 1 21.59 12.91 2.38
CA MET A 1 20.36 12.89 3.20
C MET A 1 19.21 12.51 2.27
N PRO A 2 18.51 11.38 2.47
CA PRO A 2 17.28 11.13 1.70
C PRO A 2 16.27 12.23 2.04
N ALA A 3 15.65 12.82 1.01
CA ALA A 3 14.61 13.82 1.21
C ALA A 3 13.45 13.20 2.00
N GLU A 4 12.89 13.94 2.96
CA GLU A 4 11.65 13.53 3.62
C GLU A 4 10.56 13.24 2.58
N PRO A 5 9.74 12.19 2.77
CA PRO A 5 8.65 11.90 1.86
C PRO A 5 7.70 13.10 1.85
N LYS A 6 7.73 13.84 0.75
CA LYS A 6 6.89 15.02 0.54
C LYS A 6 5.44 14.57 0.56
N SER A 7 4.64 15.13 1.47
CA SER A 7 3.21 14.86 1.50
C SER A 7 2.58 15.21 0.15
N PRO A 8 1.55 14.47 -0.31
CA PRO A 8 0.89 14.73 -1.57
C PRO A 8 0.37 16.17 -1.62
N SER A 9 0.68 16.88 -2.72
CA SER A 9 0.27 18.28 -2.89
C SER A 9 -1.26 18.38 -3.00
N PRO A 10 -1.92 19.21 -2.18
CA PRO A 10 -3.38 19.43 -2.27
C PRO A 10 -3.84 19.90 -3.66
N ASP A 11 -3.01 20.68 -4.35
CA ASP A 11 -3.34 21.18 -5.69
C ASP A 11 -3.41 20.05 -6.72
N VAL A 12 -2.52 19.05 -6.60
CA VAL A 12 -2.54 17.87 -7.48
C VAL A 12 -3.79 17.04 -7.23
N VAL A 13 -4.22 16.90 -5.98
CA VAL A 13 -5.48 16.22 -5.65
C VAL A 13 -6.68 16.99 -6.24
N ALA A 14 -6.66 18.33 -6.16
CA ALA A 14 -7.71 19.15 -6.75
C ALA A 14 -7.74 19.05 -8.29
N ASP A 15 -6.58 19.00 -8.94
CA ASP A 15 -6.46 18.74 -10.38
C ASP A 15 -7.04 17.37 -10.76
N ALA A 16 -6.68 16.31 -10.01
CA ALA A 16 -7.19 14.96 -10.25
C ALA A 16 -8.72 14.88 -10.12
N ASN A 17 -9.29 15.57 -9.12
CA ASN A 17 -10.74 15.70 -8.97
C ASN A 17 -11.39 16.37 -10.19
N ARG A 18 -10.77 17.44 -10.72
CA ARG A 18 -11.28 18.10 -11.92
C ARG A 18 -11.20 17.19 -13.15
N LEU A 19 -10.11 16.45 -13.33
CA LEU A 19 -9.98 15.47 -14.42
C LEU A 19 -11.09 14.41 -14.33
N ALA A 20 -11.33 13.85 -13.14
CA ALA A 20 -12.42 12.90 -12.93
C ALA A 20 -13.80 13.51 -13.24
N ALA A 21 -14.04 14.75 -12.80
CA ALA A 21 -15.30 15.45 -13.07
C ALA A 21 -15.52 15.74 -14.56
N THR A 22 -14.45 15.89 -15.35
CA THR A 22 -14.53 16.03 -16.82
C THR A 22 -14.69 14.71 -17.57
N GLY A 23 -14.77 13.58 -16.85
CA GLY A 23 -14.95 12.26 -17.44
C GLY A 23 -13.68 11.57 -17.88
N ALA A 24 -12.50 12.00 -17.40
CA ALA A 24 -11.27 11.26 -17.60
C ALA A 24 -11.41 9.85 -16.98
N ASP A 25 -10.93 8.84 -17.70
CA ASP A 25 -10.92 7.48 -17.19
C ASP A 25 -9.92 7.32 -16.03
N ARG A 26 -10.07 6.23 -15.29
CA ARG A 26 -9.27 5.96 -14.09
C ARG A 26 -7.78 5.84 -14.41
N GLU A 27 -7.42 5.22 -15.52
CA GLU A 27 -6.02 5.01 -15.90
C GLU A 27 -5.33 6.35 -16.19
N THR A 28 -6.01 7.23 -16.93
CA THR A 28 -5.55 8.61 -17.16
C THR A 28 -5.27 9.35 -15.85
N ILE A 29 -6.12 9.19 -14.85
CA ILE A 29 -5.94 9.84 -13.53
C ILE A 29 -4.76 9.23 -12.76
N LEU A 30 -4.54 7.91 -12.86
CA LEU A 30 -3.39 7.26 -12.23
C LEU A 30 -2.06 7.71 -12.83
N VAL A 31 -1.97 7.79 -14.16
CA VAL A 31 -0.81 8.33 -14.86
C VAL A 31 -0.56 9.77 -14.40
N PHE A 32 -1.60 10.59 -14.37
CA PHE A 32 -1.52 11.97 -13.89
C PHE A 32 -0.95 12.07 -12.47
N LEU A 33 -1.46 11.28 -11.51
CA LEU A 33 -0.98 11.31 -10.13
C LEU A 33 0.50 10.93 -10.06
N ARG A 34 0.89 9.86 -10.76
CA ARG A 34 2.26 9.36 -10.78
C ARG A 34 3.23 10.38 -11.40
N ASP A 35 2.86 11.01 -12.51
CA ASP A 35 3.66 12.05 -13.19
C ASP A 35 3.84 13.30 -12.30
N ARG A 36 2.88 13.56 -11.41
CA ARG A 36 2.96 14.63 -10.40
C ARG A 36 3.70 14.20 -9.13
N GLY A 37 4.33 13.03 -9.14
CA GLY A 37 5.23 12.55 -8.09
C GLY A 37 4.54 11.80 -6.96
N PHE A 38 3.27 11.40 -7.11
CA PHE A 38 2.61 10.56 -6.11
C PHE A 38 3.25 9.18 -6.13
N ASN A 39 3.57 8.65 -4.95
CA ASN A 39 3.94 7.26 -4.81
C ASN A 39 2.68 6.37 -4.81
N LYS A 40 2.89 5.05 -4.85
CA LYS A 40 1.80 4.06 -4.94
C LYS A 40 0.79 4.19 -3.80
N ILE A 41 1.26 4.48 -2.58
CA ILE A 41 0.40 4.62 -1.40
C ILE A 41 -0.45 5.90 -1.50
N ASP A 42 0.15 7.01 -1.93
CA ASP A 42 -0.58 8.26 -2.14
C ASP A 42 -1.63 8.09 -3.24
N SER A 43 -1.28 7.44 -4.35
CA SER A 43 -2.23 7.12 -5.42
C SER A 43 -3.39 6.25 -4.94
N ILE A 44 -3.13 5.21 -4.12
CA ILE A 44 -4.19 4.38 -3.51
C ILE A 44 -5.13 5.24 -2.67
N LYS A 45 -4.59 6.07 -1.78
CA LYS A 45 -5.40 6.93 -0.90
C LYS A 45 -6.24 7.92 -1.69
N THR A 46 -5.64 8.60 -2.68
CA THR A 46 -6.34 9.58 -3.50
C THR A 46 -7.44 8.95 -4.33
N ILE A 47 -7.21 7.79 -4.96
CA ILE A 47 -8.23 7.09 -5.76
C ILE A 47 -9.35 6.54 -4.90
N ARG A 48 -9.02 6.02 -3.72
CA ARG A 48 -10.00 5.60 -2.72
C ARG A 48 -10.95 6.74 -2.40
N ASP A 49 -10.40 7.90 -2.06
CA ASP A 49 -11.19 9.06 -1.63
C ASP A 49 -11.96 9.68 -2.82
N LEU A 50 -11.37 9.70 -4.02
CA LEU A 50 -11.97 10.25 -5.24
C LEU A 50 -13.20 9.47 -5.72
N TYR A 51 -13.18 8.14 -5.58
CA TYR A 51 -14.23 7.27 -6.10
C TYR A 51 -15.07 6.59 -5.01
N GLY A 52 -14.81 6.87 -3.73
CA GLY A 52 -15.52 6.25 -2.61
C GLY A 52 -15.30 4.74 -2.51
N LEU A 53 -14.11 4.26 -2.91
CA LEU A 53 -13.77 2.83 -2.85
C LEU A 53 -13.38 2.40 -1.45
N SER A 54 -13.48 1.11 -1.16
CA SER A 54 -12.80 0.51 -0.02
C SER A 54 -11.28 0.46 -0.24
N MET A 55 -10.51 0.28 0.84
CA MET A 55 -9.06 0.13 0.74
C MET A 55 -8.65 -1.08 -0.13
N PRO A 56 -9.27 -2.26 -0.02
CA PRO A 56 -8.98 -3.38 -0.93
C PRO A 56 -9.25 -3.05 -2.40
N GLU A 57 -10.39 -2.44 -2.72
CA GLU A 57 -10.75 -2.09 -4.10
C GLU A 57 -9.78 -1.06 -4.70
N ALA A 58 -9.40 -0.03 -3.93
CA ALA A 58 -8.44 0.97 -4.39
C ALA A 58 -7.05 0.36 -4.62
N LYS A 59 -6.63 -0.56 -3.74
CA LYS A 59 -5.37 -1.30 -3.91
C LYS A 59 -5.41 -2.18 -5.14
N ASP A 60 -6.48 -2.94 -5.33
CA ASP A 60 -6.68 -3.83 -6.48
C ASP A 60 -6.64 -3.07 -7.79
N LEU A 61 -7.33 -1.92 -7.87
CA LEU A 61 -7.31 -1.03 -9.01
C LEU A 61 -5.89 -0.55 -9.35
N ILE A 62 -5.12 -0.13 -8.34
CA ILE A 62 -3.75 0.34 -8.53
C ILE A 62 -2.83 -0.80 -8.98
N ASP A 63 -2.93 -1.97 -8.34
CA ASP A 63 -2.10 -3.13 -8.63
C ASP A 63 -2.28 -3.64 -10.07
N HIS A 64 -3.49 -3.51 -10.63
CA HIS A 64 -3.81 -3.92 -12.00
C HIS A 64 -3.74 -2.77 -13.03
N SER A 65 -3.29 -1.58 -12.63
CA SER A 65 -3.15 -0.43 -13.53
C SER A 65 -1.91 -0.51 -14.40
N VAL A 66 -1.98 0.06 -15.60
CA VAL A 66 -0.80 0.20 -16.47
C VAL A 66 0.20 1.16 -15.82
N ALA A 67 -0.29 2.22 -15.20
CA ALA A 67 0.46 3.27 -14.51
C ALA A 67 1.34 2.73 -13.39
N TRP A 68 1.06 1.57 -12.81
CA TRP A 68 1.85 0.95 -11.73
C TRP A 68 2.35 -0.46 -12.06
N SER A 69 2.20 -0.90 -13.31
CA SER A 69 2.57 -2.24 -13.76
C SER A 69 4.06 -2.55 -13.59
N ASP A 70 4.94 -1.57 -13.79
CA ASP A 70 6.39 -1.70 -13.60
C ASP A 70 6.80 -2.02 -12.16
N ARG A 71 5.96 -1.63 -11.18
CA ARG A 71 6.19 -1.86 -9.75
C ARG A 71 5.50 -3.12 -9.24
N PHE A 72 4.48 -3.60 -9.94
CA PHE A 72 3.66 -4.71 -9.46
C PHE A 72 4.50 -5.97 -9.20
N ASP A 73 5.29 -6.40 -10.19
CA ASP A 73 6.12 -7.61 -10.09
C ASP A 73 7.16 -7.48 -8.98
N THR A 74 7.84 -6.34 -8.90
CA THR A 74 8.85 -6.08 -7.86
C THR A 74 8.22 -6.11 -6.46
N ASP A 75 7.05 -5.49 -6.29
CA ASP A 75 6.34 -5.49 -5.01
C ASP A 75 5.87 -6.90 -4.61
N MET A 76 5.42 -7.70 -5.58
CA MET A 76 4.97 -9.07 -5.34
C MET A 76 6.14 -9.98 -4.99
N GLN A 77 7.26 -9.86 -5.70
CA GLN A 77 8.48 -10.59 -5.40
C GLN A 77 8.98 -10.25 -3.99
N PHE A 78 9.07 -8.97 -3.65
CA PHE A 78 9.47 -8.54 -2.30
C PHE A 78 8.55 -9.11 -1.22
N ARG A 79 7.23 -9.11 -1.45
CA ARG A 79 6.26 -9.70 -0.51
C ARG A 79 6.50 -11.20 -0.30
N GLU A 80 6.71 -11.95 -1.38
CA GLU A 80 6.92 -13.40 -1.26
C GLU A 80 8.28 -13.72 -0.63
N GLU A 81 9.33 -12.98 -0.96
CA GLU A 81 10.64 -13.13 -0.34
C GLU A 81 10.59 -12.83 1.16
N ALA A 82 9.92 -11.73 1.56
CA ALA A 82 9.72 -11.41 2.96
C ALA A 82 8.92 -12.52 3.67
N ARG A 83 7.82 -12.99 3.06
CA ARG A 83 6.98 -14.06 3.61
C ARG A 83 7.78 -15.35 3.81
N ARG A 84 8.59 -15.72 2.83
CA ARG A 84 9.46 -16.88 2.89
C ARG A 84 10.50 -16.74 3.97
N ALA A 85 11.18 -15.60 4.05
CA ALA A 85 12.19 -15.36 5.09
C ALA A 85 11.58 -15.44 6.50
N PHE A 86 10.39 -14.87 6.71
CA PHE A 86 9.68 -14.99 7.99
C PHE A 86 9.26 -16.43 8.30
N HIS A 87 8.87 -17.21 7.30
CA HIS A 87 8.55 -18.63 7.47
C HIS A 87 9.78 -19.45 7.86
N ASP A 88 10.89 -19.30 7.11
CA ASP A 88 12.15 -19.98 7.40
C ASP A 88 12.68 -19.61 8.80
N LEU A 89 12.49 -18.35 9.22
CA LEU A 89 12.80 -17.88 10.56
C LEU A 89 11.95 -18.57 11.63
N ALA A 90 10.64 -18.68 11.40
CA ALA A 90 9.72 -19.33 12.34
C ALA A 90 9.98 -20.84 12.48
N GLU A 91 10.43 -21.50 11.41
CA GLU A 91 10.84 -22.91 11.45
C GLU A 91 12.24 -23.11 12.05
N SER A 92 13.08 -22.08 12.01
CA SER A 92 14.39 -22.14 12.64
C SER A 92 14.21 -22.27 14.15
N LYS A 93 14.89 -23.26 14.75
CA LYS A 93 14.92 -23.46 16.20
C LYS A 93 15.88 -22.47 16.89
N ASP A 94 16.03 -21.27 16.33
CA ASP A 94 16.96 -20.28 16.84
C ASP A 94 16.39 -19.66 18.13
N PRO A 95 17.03 -19.89 19.30
CA PRO A 95 16.54 -19.43 20.59
C PRO A 95 16.70 -17.91 20.79
N SER A 96 17.40 -17.21 19.88
CA SER A 96 17.56 -15.76 19.92
C SER A 96 16.41 -14.99 19.28
N LEU A 97 15.48 -15.69 18.62
CA LEU A 97 14.34 -15.06 17.97
C LEU A 97 13.27 -14.63 18.98
N PRO A 98 12.61 -13.48 18.75
CA PRO A 98 11.48 -13.10 19.57
C PRO A 98 10.35 -14.12 19.43
N THR A 99 9.92 -14.70 20.54
CA THR A 99 8.68 -15.48 20.58
C THR A 99 7.52 -14.49 20.45
N PHE A 100 6.76 -14.58 19.36
CA PHE A 100 5.52 -13.82 19.23
C PHE A 100 4.50 -14.38 20.22
N ILE A 101 4.25 -13.66 21.31
CA ILE A 101 3.14 -13.96 22.21
C ILE A 101 1.89 -13.43 21.51
N SER A 102 1.07 -14.33 20.98
CA SER A 102 -0.27 -13.98 20.49
C SER A 102 -1.12 -13.52 21.67
N ASP A 103 -1.83 -12.40 21.53
CA ASP A 103 -2.72 -11.81 22.56
C ASP A 103 -3.84 -12.75 23.07
N GLU A 104 -3.98 -13.97 22.54
CA GLU A 104 -4.87 -14.99 23.09
C GLU A 104 -4.44 -15.48 24.49
N GLN A 105 -3.19 -15.28 24.90
CA GLN A 105 -2.70 -15.71 26.23
C GLN A 105 -2.98 -14.71 27.37
N ASP A 106 -3.39 -13.47 27.09
CA ASP A 106 -3.71 -12.47 28.12
C ASP A 106 -5.14 -12.61 28.69
N LYS A 107 -6.00 -13.42 28.07
CA LYS A 107 -7.34 -13.70 28.63
C LYS A 107 -7.32 -14.72 29.79
N GLU A 108 -6.27 -15.53 29.92
CA GLU A 108 -6.19 -16.55 30.99
C GLU A 108 -5.46 -16.05 32.24
N ARG A 109 -4.73 -14.93 32.18
CA ARG A 109 -3.99 -14.36 33.32
C ARG A 109 -4.77 -13.33 34.14
N GLY A 110 -5.99 -12.98 33.73
CA GLY A 110 -6.84 -12.01 34.43
C GLY A 110 -7.82 -12.60 35.45
N ASN A 111 -7.74 -13.89 35.78
CA ASN A 111 -8.69 -14.54 36.70
C ASN A 111 -8.02 -15.47 37.72
N GLN A 112 -7.00 -14.97 38.40
CA GLN A 112 -6.54 -15.48 39.70
C GLN A 112 -6.56 -14.36 40.74
#